data_AF-A0A4S5AQ61-F1
#
_entry.id   AF-A0A4S5AQ61-F1
#
_cell.length_a   1.000
_cell.length_b   1.000
_cell.length_c   1.000
_cell.angle_alpha   90.00
_cell.angle_beta   90.00
_cell.angle_gamma   90.00
#
_symmetry.space_group_name_H-M   'P 1'
#
loop_
_entity.id
_entity.type
_entity.pdbx_description
1 polymer ?
#
loop_
_entity_poly.entity_id
_entity_poly.type
_entity_poly.pdbx_seq_one_letter_code
_entity_poly.pdbx_strand_id
1 'polypeptide(L)' 'MIELWESDGPADARLARGAGGMLAAFNEAGVLTAADVHVATRTAELAGEPDESVRLAVA' A
#
# COMPACT_ATOMS: atom_id res chain seq x y z
N MET A 1 -14.75 30.25 -3.01
CA MET A 1 -14.60 28.81 -3.24
C MET A 1 -13.14 28.57 -3.59
N ILE A 2 -12.46 27.72 -2.82
CA ILE A 2 -11.09 27.30 -3.14
C ILE A 2 -11.16 25.88 -3.69
N GLU A 3 -10.57 25.66 -4.85
CA GLU A 3 -10.44 24.33 -5.43
C GLU A 3 -9.48 23.50 -4.56
N LEU A 4 -9.86 22.26 -4.28
CA LEU A 4 -8.97 21.31 -3.59
C LEU A 4 -7.95 20.82 -4.61
N TRP A 5 -6.67 20.91 -4.28
CA TRP A 5 -5.63 20.36 -5.13
C TRP A 5 -5.67 18.82 -5.09
N GLU A 6 -5.74 18.19 -6.27
CA GLU A 6 -5.61 16.74 -6.41
C GLU A 6 -4.21 16.37 -6.93
N SER A 7 -3.65 15.30 -6.37
CA SER A 7 -2.43 14.67 -6.86
C SER A 7 -2.81 13.42 -7.65
N ASP A 8 -2.37 13.34 -8.92
CA ASP A 8 -2.63 12.22 -9.82
C ASP A 8 -1.33 11.67 -10.46
N GLY A 9 -0.18 12.14 -10.00
CA GLY A 9 1.13 11.80 -10.56
C GLY A 9 1.85 10.64 -9.85
N PRO A 10 3.03 10.23 -10.36
CA PRO A 10 3.84 9.15 -9.77
C PRO A 10 4.36 9.43 -8.34
N ALA A 11 4.23 10.67 -7.87
CA ALA A 11 4.61 11.08 -6.51
C ALA A 11 3.40 11.28 -5.59
N ASP A 12 2.21 10.82 -6.02
CA ASP A 12 1.02 10.84 -5.19
C ASP A 12 1.27 10.04 -3.90
N ALA A 13 0.99 10.67 -2.76
CA ALA A 13 1.17 10.09 -1.43
C ALA A 13 0.29 8.85 -1.19
N ARG A 14 -0.74 8.64 -2.01
CA ARG A 14 -1.57 7.42 -1.96
C ARG A 14 -0.82 6.19 -2.48
N LEU A 15 0.27 6.37 -3.23
CA LEU A 15 1.07 5.29 -3.78
C LEU A 15 2.21 4.89 -2.82
N ALA A 16 2.17 3.66 -2.34
CA ALA A 16 3.22 3.05 -1.52
C ALA A 16 4.40 2.62 -2.38
N ARG A 17 5.22 3.58 -2.81
CA ARG A 17 6.32 3.38 -3.79
C ARG A 17 7.40 2.35 -3.41
N GLY A 18 7.50 1.98 -2.14
CA GLY A 18 8.42 0.94 -1.66
C GLY A 18 7.82 -0.47 -1.67
N ALA A 19 6.53 -0.61 -1.98
CA ALA A 19 5.84 -1.87 -2.04
C ALA A 19 6.26 -2.67 -3.28
N GLY A 20 6.26 -4.00 -3.14
CA GLY A 20 6.36 -4.93 -4.25
C GLY A 20 5.21 -5.93 -4.21
N GLY A 21 5.19 -6.83 -5.19
CA GLY A 21 4.30 -7.99 -5.20
C GLY A 21 2.81 -7.62 -5.11
N MET A 22 2.05 -8.44 -4.40
CA MET A 22 0.59 -8.30 -4.31
C MET A 22 0.14 -6.97 -3.67
N LEU A 23 0.85 -6.49 -2.63
CA LEU A 23 0.48 -5.24 -1.97
C LEU A 23 0.64 -4.02 -2.89
N ALA A 24 1.68 -4.00 -3.73
CA ALA A 24 1.87 -2.93 -4.71
C ALA A 24 0.71 -2.90 -5.72
N ALA A 25 0.34 -4.06 -6.27
CA ALA A 25 -0.73 -4.17 -7.26
C ALA A 25 -2.09 -3.70 -6.71
N PHE A 26 -2.42 -4.05 -5.47
CA PHE A 26 -3.69 -3.64 -4.84
C PHE A 26 -3.70 -2.17 -4.45
N ASN A 27 -2.55 -1.58 -4.09
CA ASN A 27 -2.45 -0.15 -3.81
C ASN A 27 -2.52 0.70 -5.10
N GLU A 28 -1.85 0.29 -6.17
CA GLU A 28 -1.96 0.94 -7.49
C GLU A 28 -3.39 0.88 -8.04
N ALA A 29 -4.11 -0.21 -7.79
CA ALA A 29 -5.52 -0.35 -8.14
C ALA A 29 -6.47 0.47 -7.24
N GLY A 30 -5.96 1.11 -6.18
CA GLY A 30 -6.74 1.88 -5.21
C GLY A 30 -7.61 1.04 -4.28
N VAL A 31 -7.39 -0.28 -4.22
CA VAL A 31 -8.09 -1.18 -3.30
C VAL A 31 -7.54 -1.04 -1.89
N LEU A 32 -6.21 -0.88 -1.77
CA LEU A 32 -5.52 -0.61 -0.52
C LEU A 32 -5.00 0.82 -0.47
N THR A 33 -5.04 1.42 0.71
CA THR A 33 -4.33 2.66 0.99
C THR A 33 -2.85 2.42 1.25
N ALA A 34 -2.02 3.46 1.18
CA ALA A 34 -0.62 3.36 1.57
C ALA A 34 -0.45 2.91 3.04
N ALA A 35 -1.41 3.23 3.91
CA ALA A 35 -1.38 2.81 5.31
C ALA A 35 -1.51 1.29 5.44
N ASP A 36 -2.46 0.67 4.73
CA ASP A 36 -2.68 -0.79 4.76
C ASP A 36 -1.41 -1.53 4.32
N VAL A 37 -0.75 -1.05 3.26
CA VAL A 37 0.52 -1.60 2.77
C VAL A 37 1.61 -1.55 3.84
N HIS A 38 1.79 -0.41 4.50
CA HIS A 38 2.81 -0.24 5.53
C HIS A 38 2.53 -1.09 6.77
N VAL A 39 1.28 -1.17 7.20
CA VAL A 39 0.86 -1.97 8.36
C VAL A 39 1.02 -3.46 8.07
N ALA A 40 0.54 -3.94 6.92
CA ALA A 40 0.65 -5.34 6.53
C ALA A 40 2.11 -5.77 6.37
N THR A 41 2.94 -4.95 5.69
CA THR A 41 4.38 -5.21 5.55
C THR A 41 5.06 -5.31 6.90
N ARG A 42 4.83 -4.34 7.79
CA ARG A 42 5.48 -4.33 9.09
C ARG A 42 5.01 -5.49 9.98
N THR A 43 3.73 -5.83 9.92
CA THR A 43 3.15 -6.96 10.66
C THR A 43 3.76 -8.28 10.20
N ALA A 44 3.86 -8.51 8.90
CA ALA A 44 4.47 -9.72 8.35
C ALA A 44 5.96 -9.84 8.69
N GLU A 45 6.73 -8.75 8.62
CA GLU A 45 8.14 -8.73 9.04
C GLU A 45 8.31 -9.10 10.51
N LEU A 46 7.49 -8.54 11.40
CA LEU A 46 7.53 -8.82 12.84
C LEU A 46 7.11 -10.26 13.16
N ALA A 47 6.19 -10.82 12.38
CA ALA A 47 5.75 -12.20 12.50
C ALA A 47 6.72 -13.21 11.83
N GLY A 48 7.65 -12.73 11.00
CA GLY A 48 8.52 -13.59 10.20
C GLY A 48 7.79 -14.31 9.06
N GLU A 49 6.71 -13.71 8.54
CA GLU A 49 5.85 -14.29 7.50
C GLU A 49 6.30 -13.86 6.09
N PRO A 50 6.85 -14.78 5.27
CA PRO A 50 7.31 -14.46 3.92
C PRO A 50 6.21 -14.52 2.85
N ASP A 51 5.07 -15.17 3.11
CA ASP A 51 4.05 -15.38 2.09
C ASP A 51 3.29 -14.08 1.78
N GLU A 52 3.38 -13.65 0.52
CA GLU A 52 2.71 -12.43 0.05
C GLU A 52 1.18 -12.50 0.13
N SER A 53 0.60 -13.70 0.03
CA SER A 53 -0.85 -13.91 0.15
C SER A 53 -1.33 -13.75 1.60
N VAL A 54 -0.54 -14.23 2.57
CA VAL A 54 -0.82 -14.02 4.00
C VAL A 54 -0.64 -12.55 4.35
N ARG A 55 0.40 -11.91 3.82
CA ARG A 55 0.63 -10.47 3.98
C ARG A 55 -0.52 -9.63 3.40
N LEU A 56 -1.04 -10.00 2.23
CA LEU A 56 -2.21 -9.34 1.64
C LEU A 56 -3.46 -9.54 2.50
N ALA A 57 -3.68 -10.72 3.07
CA ALA A 57 -4.84 -11.00 3.91
C ALA A 57 -4.89 -10.18 5.21
N VAL A 58 -3.77 -9.61 5.64
CA VAL A 58 -3.66 -8.74 6.82
C VAL A 58 -3.95 -7.26 6.49
N ALA A 59 -3.74 -6.86 5.22
CA ALA A 59 -3.98 -5.49 4.76
C ALA A 59 -5.49 -5.18 4.72
#